data_AF-A0A022Y7T1-F1
#
_entry.id   AF-A0A022Y7T1-F1
#
_cell.length_a   1.000
_cell.length_b   1.000
_cell.length_c   1.000
_cell.angle_alpha   90.00
_cell.angle_beta   90.00
_cell.angle_gamma   90.00
#
_symmetry.space_group_name_H-M   'P 1'
#
loop_
_entity.id
_entity.type
_entity.pdbx_description
1 polymer ?
#
loop_
_entity_poly.entity_id
_entity_poly.type
_entity_poly.pdbx_seq_one_letter_code
_entity_poly.pdbx_strand_id
1 'polypeptide(L)'
;MAHLYHQSSLEGIINFSPQPLSESQRERAATIFHTVVDHFRQEELASGSPPRYSRFLLVHHSYSFSLPGPSQDAFLRVFFDAMGIDIETAPAPDFASQADGLRKNLTAFADFLFDSFFLPIRASGGCTSQPSPAHMSALQRVLASYEHIPTPERVAALRQLCLIRDHHKCVVSHTFDTSEANKRLRQHGDNAEDDDGNRLLGEHQDRKPKVGHLEVAHIIPHSLTQAGANGELSDAKKATLMMLNMFDFNISHIIDGVNIDKPFNAITLTLDLHRYFGEFEIFFTPISDKHHTYRIESLLPGGLIQELPVTRELYLTEDRSIDPPLPRLLALHRAIALILNLSGAAEPIDKVLRDMEDLAVSTSGSTELGRLVTLKMNGWFDRPAILKPTWI
;
A
#
# COMPACT_ATOMS: atom_id res chain seq x y z
N MET A 1 -12.55 -8.39 24.57
CA MET A 1 -12.52 -7.17 25.40
C MET A 1 -11.10 -6.74 25.78
N ALA A 2 -10.18 -7.63 26.17
CA ALA A 2 -8.80 -7.25 26.51
C ALA A 2 -7.98 -6.66 25.34
N HIS A 3 -8.18 -7.13 24.10
CA HIS A 3 -7.49 -6.58 22.91
C HIS A 3 -7.87 -5.13 22.57
N LEU A 4 -9.15 -4.76 22.75
CA LEU A 4 -9.64 -3.41 22.46
C LEU A 4 -9.09 -2.36 23.44
N TYR A 5 -8.92 -2.73 24.72
CA TYR A 5 -8.34 -1.84 25.73
C TYR A 5 -6.85 -1.55 25.44
N HIS A 6 -6.10 -2.52 24.94
CA HIS A 6 -4.68 -2.35 24.64
C HIS A 6 -4.41 -1.53 23.37
N GLN A 7 -5.28 -1.63 22.35
CA GLN A 7 -5.23 -0.79 21.14
C GLN A 7 -5.41 0.69 21.48
N SER A 8 -6.39 1.04 22.32
CA SER A 8 -6.64 2.44 22.70
C SER A 8 -5.46 3.12 23.40
N SER A 9 -4.61 2.35 24.10
CA SER A 9 -3.41 2.86 24.77
C SER A 9 -2.28 3.17 23.79
N LEU A 10 -2.16 2.42 22.69
CA LEU A 10 -1.08 2.59 21.70
C LEU A 10 -1.43 3.64 20.64
N GLU A 11 -2.72 3.84 20.35
CA GLU A 11 -3.20 4.93 19.46
C GLU A 11 -2.88 6.32 20.04
N GLY A 12 -2.84 6.48 21.37
CA GLY A 12 -2.48 7.73 22.04
C GLY A 12 -0.97 7.99 22.20
N ILE A 13 -0.11 7.04 21.82
CA ILE A 13 1.34 7.08 22.05
C ILE A 13 2.12 7.72 20.90
N ILE A 14 1.57 7.77 19.69
CA ILE A 14 2.33 8.24 18.53
C ILE A 14 2.50 9.78 18.62
N ASN A 15 3.73 10.26 18.75
CA ASN A 15 4.06 11.70 18.78
C ASN A 15 4.78 12.13 17.47
N PHE A 16 4.30 13.20 16.85
CA PHE A 16 4.39 13.50 15.40
C PHE A 16 5.56 14.35 14.93
N SER A 17 6.42 14.76 15.83
CA SER A 17 7.65 15.46 15.46
C SER A 17 8.73 14.96 16.39
N PRO A 18 9.12 13.69 16.25
CA PRO A 18 10.13 13.12 17.12
C PRO A 18 11.36 13.99 16.96
N GLN A 19 11.80 14.59 18.08
CA GLN A 19 13.10 15.24 18.07
C GLN A 19 14.11 14.20 17.57
N PRO A 20 14.96 14.55 16.57
CA PRO A 20 15.93 13.62 16.04
C PRO A 20 16.71 13.01 17.19
N LEU A 21 16.90 11.69 17.16
CA LEU A 21 17.80 11.05 18.11
C LEU A 21 19.22 11.52 17.78
N SER A 22 20.01 11.82 18.81
CA SER A 22 21.45 11.92 18.63
C SER A 22 22.00 10.59 18.13
N GLU A 23 23.13 10.62 17.43
CA GLU A 23 23.78 9.42 16.89
C GLU A 23 23.99 8.35 17.98
N SER A 24 24.44 8.77 19.17
CA SER A 24 24.65 7.86 20.29
C SER A 24 23.34 7.24 20.83
N GLN A 25 22.25 8.00 20.86
CA GLN A 25 20.93 7.50 21.28
C GLN A 25 20.41 6.50 20.25
N ARG A 26 20.52 6.84 18.95
CA ARG A 26 20.08 5.97 17.85
C ARG A 26 20.81 4.64 17.86
N GLU A 27 22.14 4.66 18.01
CA GLU A 27 22.94 3.43 18.02
C GLU A 27 22.59 2.53 19.21
N ARG A 28 22.44 3.11 20.42
CA ARG A 28 21.99 2.36 21.61
C ARG A 28 20.59 1.80 21.44
N ALA A 29 19.64 2.62 20.98
CA ALA A 29 18.25 2.23 20.78
C ALA A 29 18.13 1.10 19.73
N ALA A 30 18.82 1.22 18.60
CA ALA A 30 18.88 0.19 17.58
C ALA A 30 19.49 -1.11 18.11
N THR A 31 20.56 -1.03 18.91
CA THR A 31 21.19 -2.20 19.53
C THR A 31 20.24 -2.94 20.45
N ILE A 32 19.53 -2.22 21.32
CA ILE A 32 18.53 -2.80 22.23
C ILE A 32 17.36 -3.39 21.42
N PHE A 33 16.86 -2.67 20.43
CA PHE A 33 15.80 -3.14 19.52
C PHE A 33 16.17 -4.49 18.89
N HIS A 34 17.34 -4.58 18.25
CA HIS A 34 17.82 -5.82 17.64
C HIS A 34 18.01 -6.93 18.67
N THR A 35 18.60 -6.62 19.83
CA THR A 35 18.80 -7.59 20.91
C THR A 35 17.47 -8.21 21.36
N VAL A 36 16.43 -7.41 21.56
CA VAL A 36 15.10 -7.88 21.99
C VAL A 36 14.44 -8.70 20.89
N VAL A 37 14.39 -8.19 19.66
CA VAL A 37 13.69 -8.84 18.54
C VAL A 37 14.36 -10.14 18.14
N ASP A 38 15.70 -10.14 18.05
CA ASP A 38 16.46 -11.33 17.65
C ASP A 38 16.40 -12.42 18.72
N HIS A 39 16.40 -12.05 20.01
CA HIS A 39 16.24 -13.02 21.10
C HIS A 39 14.94 -13.84 20.94
N PHE A 40 13.79 -13.16 20.84
CA PHE A 40 12.51 -13.84 20.70
C PHE A 40 12.35 -14.56 19.36
N ARG A 41 12.98 -14.06 18.29
CA ARG A 41 13.03 -14.77 17.01
C ARG A 41 13.82 -16.07 17.11
N GLN A 42 14.95 -16.09 17.81
CA GLN A 42 15.74 -17.32 17.99
C GLN A 42 14.98 -18.36 18.83
N GLU A 43 14.26 -17.93 19.86
CA GLU A 43 13.40 -18.84 20.61
C GLU A 43 12.26 -19.42 19.76
N GLU A 44 11.64 -18.61 18.91
CA GLU A 44 10.62 -19.07 17.96
C GLU A 44 11.18 -20.13 17.00
N LEU A 45 12.42 -19.96 16.52
CA LEU A 45 13.12 -20.95 15.71
C LEU A 45 13.47 -22.22 16.50
N ALA A 46 13.87 -22.08 17.76
CA ALA A 46 14.22 -23.20 18.64
C ALA A 46 13.02 -24.08 19.02
N SER A 47 11.79 -23.58 18.86
CA SER A 47 10.55 -24.33 19.12
C SER A 47 10.31 -25.53 18.18
N GLY A 48 11.10 -25.68 17.11
CA GLY A 48 11.06 -26.81 16.19
C GLY A 48 9.94 -26.77 15.14
N SER A 49 8.97 -25.87 15.27
CA SER A 49 7.93 -25.61 14.28
C SER A 49 7.65 -24.10 14.18
N PRO A 50 8.59 -23.32 13.60
CA PRO A 50 8.40 -21.88 13.49
C PRO A 50 7.18 -21.58 12.61
N PRO A 51 6.33 -20.61 13.01
CA PRO A 51 5.15 -20.26 12.25
C PRO A 51 5.54 -19.63 10.90
N ARG A 52 4.65 -19.77 9.92
CA ARG A 52 4.82 -19.12 8.60
C ARG A 52 4.73 -17.59 8.72
N TYR A 53 3.86 -17.10 9.58
CA TYR A 53 3.81 -15.69 10.00
C TYR A 53 4.55 -15.51 11.33
N SER A 54 5.56 -14.63 11.35
CA SER A 54 6.27 -14.26 12.57
C SER A 54 6.03 -12.78 12.92
N ARG A 55 5.49 -12.55 14.12
CA ARG A 55 5.32 -11.21 14.71
C ARG A 55 6.65 -10.50 14.88
N PHE A 56 7.70 -11.24 15.25
CA PHE A 56 9.03 -10.68 15.46
C PHE A 56 9.66 -10.25 14.14
N LEU A 57 9.47 -11.04 13.06
CA LEU A 57 9.88 -10.61 11.72
C LEU A 57 9.08 -9.43 11.21
N LEU A 58 7.77 -9.32 11.52
CA LEU A 58 6.98 -8.16 11.15
C LEU A 58 7.58 -6.87 11.76
N VAL A 59 7.89 -6.89 13.05
CA VAL A 59 8.53 -5.77 13.76
C VAL A 59 9.94 -5.50 13.21
N HIS A 60 10.76 -6.55 13.06
CA HIS A 60 12.11 -6.45 12.50
C HIS A 60 12.11 -5.78 11.13
N HIS A 61 11.33 -6.31 10.19
CA HIS A 61 11.28 -5.79 8.83
C HIS A 61 10.65 -4.40 8.78
N SER A 62 9.69 -4.09 9.65
CA SER A 62 9.14 -2.73 9.70
C SER A 62 10.22 -1.70 10.01
N TYR A 63 11.12 -1.97 10.95
CA TYR A 63 12.28 -1.13 11.21
C TYR A 63 13.29 -1.14 10.04
N SER A 64 13.67 -2.33 9.56
CA SER A 64 14.72 -2.47 8.54
C SER A 64 14.36 -1.84 7.18
N PHE A 65 13.07 -1.75 6.85
CA PHE A 65 12.57 -1.07 5.64
C PHE A 65 12.18 0.39 5.86
N SER A 66 12.25 0.90 7.10
CA SER A 66 12.09 2.32 7.37
C SER A 66 13.32 3.09 6.88
N LEU A 67 13.11 4.27 6.27
CA LEU A 67 14.22 5.07 5.78
C LEU A 67 15.16 5.51 6.91
N PRO A 68 16.49 5.49 6.71
CA PRO A 68 17.44 5.94 7.71
C PRO A 68 17.20 7.37 8.17
N GLY A 69 17.50 7.66 9.44
CA GLY A 69 17.34 8.98 10.01
C GLY A 69 15.95 9.18 10.63
N PRO A 70 15.19 10.23 10.26
CA PRO A 70 13.95 10.58 10.94
C PRO A 70 12.89 9.47 11.00
N SER A 71 12.77 8.64 9.95
CA SER A 71 11.76 7.56 9.92
C SER A 71 12.11 6.44 10.90
N GLN A 72 13.36 5.96 10.89
CA GLN A 72 13.87 5.01 11.88
C GLN A 72 13.82 5.55 13.32
N ASP A 73 14.12 6.84 13.53
CA ASP A 73 13.99 7.48 14.85
C ASP A 73 12.54 7.47 15.33
N ALA A 74 11.59 7.77 14.44
CA ALA A 74 10.16 7.72 14.74
C ALA A 74 9.74 6.29 15.10
N PHE A 75 10.18 5.29 14.32
CA PHE A 75 9.90 3.89 14.59
C PHE A 75 10.44 3.46 15.95
N LEU A 76 11.71 3.78 16.26
CA LEU A 76 12.34 3.43 17.53
C LEU A 76 11.59 4.04 18.70
N ARG A 77 11.22 5.32 18.64
CA ARG A 77 10.45 5.95 19.74
C ARG A 77 9.13 5.23 20.00
N VAL A 78 8.36 4.98 18.94
CA VAL A 78 7.09 4.24 19.05
C VAL A 78 7.30 2.83 19.59
N PHE A 79 8.35 2.13 19.15
CA PHE A 79 8.72 0.82 19.68
C PHE A 79 9.04 0.89 21.18
N PHE A 80 9.90 1.81 21.60
CA PHE A 80 10.32 1.93 23.00
C PHE A 80 9.15 2.30 23.92
N ASP A 81 8.29 3.22 23.48
CA ASP A 81 7.06 3.58 24.19
C ASP A 81 6.12 2.37 24.33
N ALA A 82 5.92 1.61 23.25
CA ALA A 82 5.11 0.38 23.26
C ALA A 82 5.71 -0.72 24.14
N MET A 83 7.04 -0.78 24.23
CA MET A 83 7.75 -1.70 25.11
C MET A 83 7.74 -1.26 26.57
N GLY A 84 7.38 0.00 26.87
CA GLY A 84 7.47 0.58 28.21
C GLY A 84 8.92 0.77 28.67
N ILE A 85 9.83 1.01 27.73
CA ILE A 85 11.27 1.15 27.96
C ILE A 85 11.65 2.60 27.68
N ASP A 86 12.33 3.25 28.61
CA ASP A 86 12.85 4.60 28.38
C ASP A 86 14.01 4.57 27.37
N ILE A 87 13.80 5.12 26.18
CA ILE A 87 14.80 5.18 25.11
C ILE A 87 16.09 5.92 25.52
N GLU A 88 16.01 6.79 26.52
CA GLU A 88 17.13 7.61 27.00
C GLU A 88 18.03 6.87 27.98
N THR A 89 17.42 6.13 28.92
CA THR A 89 18.13 5.60 30.11
C THR A 89 18.12 4.09 30.22
N ALA A 90 17.44 3.38 29.31
CA ALA A 90 17.27 1.94 29.44
C ALA A 90 18.61 1.19 29.43
N PRO A 91 18.84 0.32 30.44
CA PRO A 91 19.95 -0.61 30.41
C PRO A 91 19.70 -1.73 29.38
N ALA A 92 20.71 -2.57 29.16
CA ALA A 92 20.55 -3.77 28.36
C ALA A 92 19.42 -4.67 28.95
N PRO A 93 18.60 -5.32 28.10
CA PRO A 93 17.51 -6.18 28.57
C PRO A 93 18.04 -7.35 29.40
N ASP A 94 17.44 -7.60 30.57
CA ASP A 94 17.71 -8.80 31.37
C ASP A 94 16.65 -9.87 31.07
N PHE A 95 16.94 -10.74 30.10
CA PHE A 95 16.03 -11.81 29.72
C PHE A 95 15.80 -12.85 30.82
N ALA A 96 16.67 -12.95 31.84
CA ALA A 96 16.45 -13.91 32.93
C ALA A 96 15.25 -13.53 33.81
N SER A 97 14.97 -12.23 33.96
CA SER A 97 13.89 -11.72 34.81
C SER A 97 12.75 -11.03 34.03
N GLN A 98 13.01 -10.55 32.81
CA GLN A 98 12.08 -9.71 32.06
C GLN A 98 11.49 -10.37 30.80
N ALA A 99 11.92 -11.59 30.43
CA ALA A 99 11.54 -12.21 29.16
C ALA A 99 10.03 -12.25 28.91
N ASP A 100 9.22 -12.65 29.89
CA ASP A 100 7.75 -12.74 29.74
C ASP A 100 7.11 -11.37 29.46
N GLY A 101 7.54 -10.33 30.18
CA GLY A 101 7.05 -8.98 30.00
C GLY A 101 7.44 -8.39 28.64
N LEU A 102 8.71 -8.56 28.26
CA LEU A 102 9.23 -8.11 26.96
C LEU A 102 8.53 -8.84 25.81
N ARG A 103 8.35 -10.17 25.91
CA ARG A 103 7.64 -10.96 24.90
C ARG A 103 6.21 -10.46 24.73
N LYS A 104 5.50 -10.23 25.84
CA LYS A 104 4.13 -9.74 25.85
C LYS A 104 4.02 -8.39 25.15
N ASN A 105 4.87 -7.43 25.51
CA ASN A 105 4.85 -6.09 24.93
C ASN A 105 5.22 -6.11 23.45
N LEU A 106 6.25 -6.88 23.06
CA LEU A 106 6.65 -7.03 21.66
C LEU A 106 5.55 -7.68 20.81
N THR A 107 4.87 -8.70 21.35
CA THR A 107 3.72 -9.35 20.71
C THR A 107 2.58 -8.35 20.52
N ALA A 108 2.25 -7.57 21.56
CA ALA A 108 1.20 -6.55 21.48
C ALA A 108 1.55 -5.44 20.46
N PHE A 109 2.81 -5.03 20.39
CA PHE A 109 3.28 -4.06 19.40
C PHE A 109 3.17 -4.60 17.97
N ALA A 110 3.56 -5.86 17.74
CA ALA A 110 3.40 -6.51 16.45
C ALA A 110 1.93 -6.63 16.03
N ASP A 111 1.03 -7.00 16.96
CA ASP A 111 -0.41 -7.05 16.71
C ASP A 111 -0.97 -5.65 16.40
N PHE A 112 -0.47 -4.61 17.07
CA PHE A 112 -0.85 -3.22 16.79
C PHE A 112 -0.45 -2.78 15.38
N LEU A 113 0.79 -3.06 14.94
CA LEU A 113 1.22 -2.79 13.56
C LEU A 113 0.38 -3.57 12.55
N PHE A 114 0.12 -4.85 12.84
CA PHE A 114 -0.70 -5.71 12.00
C PHE A 114 -2.10 -5.14 11.81
N ASP A 115 -2.81 -4.86 12.91
CA ASP A 115 -4.21 -4.47 12.90
C ASP A 115 -4.45 -3.03 12.47
N SER A 116 -3.53 -2.12 12.80
CA SER A 116 -3.71 -0.68 12.59
C SER A 116 -3.09 -0.17 11.29
N PHE A 117 -2.25 -0.98 10.63
CA PHE A 117 -1.55 -0.56 9.40
C PHE A 117 -1.58 -1.61 8.30
N PHE A 118 -0.96 -2.76 8.50
CA PHE A 118 -0.77 -3.73 7.41
C PHE A 118 -2.10 -4.32 6.91
N LEU A 119 -3.00 -4.69 7.81
CA LEU A 119 -4.32 -5.21 7.47
C LEU A 119 -5.17 -4.14 6.74
N PRO A 120 -5.37 -2.91 7.27
CA PRO A 120 -6.10 -1.86 6.57
C PRO A 120 -5.55 -1.47 5.20
N ILE A 121 -4.23 -1.35 5.07
CA ILE A 121 -3.59 -0.94 3.81
C ILE A 121 -3.77 -2.02 2.74
N ARG A 122 -3.56 -3.30 3.06
CA ARG A 122 -3.79 -4.40 2.11
C ARG A 122 -5.27 -4.55 1.78
N ALA A 123 -6.18 -4.38 2.75
CA ALA A 123 -7.63 -4.39 2.52
C ALA A 123 -8.07 -3.31 1.51
N SER A 124 -7.40 -2.16 1.56
CA SER A 124 -7.72 -1.00 0.73
C SER A 124 -7.05 -1.02 -0.64
N GLY A 125 -5.95 -1.75 -0.80
CA GLY A 125 -5.01 -1.58 -1.91
C GLY A 125 -5.55 -1.89 -3.31
N GLY A 126 -6.63 -2.64 -3.46
CA GLY A 126 -7.26 -2.91 -4.75
C GLY A 126 -8.65 -2.27 -4.92
N CYS A 127 -9.00 -1.28 -4.09
CA CYS A 127 -10.37 -0.77 -3.98
C CYS A 127 -10.54 0.64 -4.59
N THR A 128 -9.63 1.09 -5.45
CA THR A 128 -9.76 2.39 -6.13
C THR A 128 -10.99 2.38 -7.04
N SER A 129 -11.92 3.31 -6.82
CA SER A 129 -13.08 3.49 -7.70
C SER A 129 -12.63 3.81 -9.13
N GLN A 130 -13.31 3.22 -10.11
CA GLN A 130 -13.01 3.40 -11.53
C GLN A 130 -14.15 4.16 -12.24
N PRO A 131 -14.41 5.45 -11.92
CA PRO A 131 -15.42 6.24 -12.60
C PRO A 131 -15.05 6.42 -14.07
N SER A 132 -16.02 6.79 -14.92
CA SER A 132 -15.71 7.16 -16.30
C SER A 132 -14.69 8.30 -16.33
N PRO A 133 -13.66 8.25 -17.22
CA PRO A 133 -12.69 9.34 -17.33
C PRO A 133 -13.37 10.68 -17.62
N ALA A 134 -12.90 11.74 -16.95
CA ALA A 134 -13.45 13.07 -17.13
C ALA A 134 -13.22 13.60 -18.55
N HIS A 135 -14.21 14.27 -19.12
CA HIS A 135 -14.04 15.02 -20.37
C HIS A 135 -13.10 16.22 -20.19
N MET A 136 -12.44 16.68 -21.27
CA MET A 136 -11.48 17.79 -21.24
C MET A 136 -12.02 19.08 -20.60
N SER A 137 -13.29 19.42 -20.81
CA SER A 137 -13.93 20.58 -20.18
C SER A 137 -14.15 20.41 -18.67
N ALA A 138 -14.35 19.19 -18.20
CA ALA A 138 -14.40 18.89 -16.77
C ALA A 138 -13.00 18.95 -16.16
N LEU A 139 -11.98 18.43 -16.85
CA LEU A 139 -10.58 18.53 -16.42
C LEU A 139 -10.14 19.98 -16.18
N GLN A 140 -10.42 20.89 -17.10
CA GLN A 140 -10.06 22.31 -16.95
C GLN A 140 -10.67 22.93 -15.68
N ARG A 141 -11.92 22.59 -15.37
CA ARG A 141 -12.57 23.05 -14.13
C ARG A 141 -11.92 22.45 -12.89
N VAL A 142 -11.57 21.17 -12.93
CA VAL A 142 -10.91 20.49 -11.81
C VAL A 142 -9.51 21.06 -11.56
N LEU A 143 -8.73 21.30 -12.61
CA LEU A 143 -7.40 21.90 -12.49
C LEU A 143 -7.44 23.36 -11.99
N ALA A 144 -8.50 24.12 -12.32
CA ALA A 144 -8.65 25.50 -11.88
C ALA A 144 -9.10 25.66 -10.42
N SER A 145 -9.71 24.65 -9.79
CA SER A 145 -10.29 24.77 -8.44
C SER A 145 -10.18 23.47 -7.64
N TYR A 146 -9.08 22.74 -7.81
CA TYR A 146 -8.88 21.36 -7.35
C TYR A 146 -9.26 21.10 -5.88
N GLU A 147 -8.97 22.05 -4.99
CA GLU A 147 -9.26 21.96 -3.55
C GLU A 147 -10.76 21.92 -3.20
N HIS A 148 -11.63 22.48 -4.05
CA HIS A 148 -13.06 22.65 -3.79
C HIS A 148 -13.93 21.64 -4.55
N ILE A 149 -13.31 20.74 -5.31
CA ILE A 149 -14.01 19.76 -6.13
C ILE A 149 -14.33 18.50 -5.30
N PRO A 150 -15.56 17.97 -5.39
CA PRO A 150 -15.91 16.73 -4.70
C PRO A 150 -15.10 15.54 -5.20
N THR A 151 -14.93 14.54 -4.33
CA THR A 151 -14.07 13.38 -4.59
C THR A 151 -14.39 12.64 -5.91
N PRO A 152 -15.64 12.33 -6.27
CA PRO A 152 -15.94 11.59 -7.51
C PRO A 152 -15.39 12.28 -8.77
N GLU A 153 -15.52 13.60 -8.86
CA GLU A 153 -15.01 14.40 -9.97
C GLU A 153 -13.49 14.44 -9.98
N ARG A 154 -12.83 14.51 -8.81
CA ARG A 154 -11.37 14.43 -8.72
C ARG A 154 -10.85 13.08 -9.17
N VAL A 155 -11.48 11.97 -8.76
CA VAL A 155 -11.08 10.62 -9.17
C VAL A 155 -11.31 10.42 -10.68
N ALA A 156 -12.39 10.96 -11.25
CA ALA A 156 -12.61 10.94 -12.71
C ALA A 156 -11.55 11.76 -13.48
N ALA A 157 -11.14 12.91 -12.93
CA ALA A 157 -10.06 13.72 -13.48
C ALA A 157 -8.71 13.00 -13.40
N LEU A 158 -8.37 12.43 -12.24
CA LEU A 158 -7.19 11.60 -12.03
C LEU A 158 -7.11 10.49 -13.07
N ARG A 159 -8.21 9.75 -13.28
CA ARG A 159 -8.24 8.65 -14.23
C ARG A 159 -7.88 9.13 -15.65
N GLN A 160 -8.47 10.24 -16.10
CA GLN A 160 -8.16 10.78 -17.42
C GLN A 160 -6.70 11.26 -17.52
N LEU A 161 -6.18 11.94 -16.49
CA LEU A 161 -4.79 12.43 -16.47
C LEU A 161 -3.79 11.27 -16.53
N CYS A 162 -4.00 10.20 -15.75
CA CYS A 162 -3.14 9.02 -15.78
C CYS A 162 -3.19 8.29 -17.12
N LEU A 163 -4.39 8.13 -17.72
CA LEU A 163 -4.51 7.53 -19.05
C LEU A 163 -3.73 8.33 -20.11
N ILE A 164 -3.81 9.66 -20.09
CA ILE A 164 -3.02 10.51 -21.01
C ILE A 164 -1.52 10.34 -20.73
N ARG A 165 -1.11 10.50 -19.47
CA ARG A 165 0.30 10.42 -19.06
C ARG A 165 0.92 9.09 -19.46
N ASP A 166 0.20 7.98 -19.25
CA ASP A 166 0.68 6.62 -19.48
C ASP A 166 0.40 6.15 -20.92
N HIS A 167 0.16 7.07 -21.87
CA HIS A 167 -0.02 6.79 -23.30
C HIS A 167 -1.17 5.79 -23.57
N HIS A 168 -2.20 5.85 -22.73
CA HIS A 168 -3.33 4.91 -22.69
C HIS A 168 -2.89 3.44 -22.62
N LYS A 169 -1.77 3.18 -21.93
CA LYS A 169 -1.19 1.84 -21.75
C LYS A 169 -1.07 1.48 -20.28
N CYS A 170 -1.16 0.19 -20.01
CA CYS A 170 -0.71 -0.36 -18.75
C CYS A 170 0.80 -0.16 -18.62
N VAL A 171 1.26 0.44 -17.53
CA VAL A 171 2.68 0.74 -17.30
C VAL A 171 3.56 -0.50 -17.15
N VAL A 172 2.96 -1.69 -16.95
CA VAL A 172 3.65 -2.98 -16.79
C VAL A 172 3.58 -3.79 -18.10
N SER A 173 2.37 -4.10 -18.58
CA SER A 173 2.18 -5.00 -19.73
C SER A 173 2.27 -4.29 -21.08
N HIS A 174 2.22 -2.95 -21.10
CA HIS A 174 2.01 -2.12 -22.30
C HIS A 174 0.71 -2.45 -23.07
N THR A 175 -0.24 -3.13 -22.43
CA THR A 175 -1.58 -3.33 -22.99
C THR A 175 -2.26 -1.97 -23.17
N PHE A 176 -2.76 -1.70 -24.37
CA PHE A 176 -3.44 -0.48 -24.76
C PHE A 176 -4.94 -0.49 -24.39
N ASP A 177 -5.50 0.66 -24.04
CA ASP A 177 -6.89 0.77 -23.58
C ASP A 177 -7.91 0.41 -24.67
N THR A 178 -8.80 -0.53 -24.35
CA THR A 178 -9.89 -0.95 -25.24
C THR A 178 -10.82 0.19 -25.63
N SER A 179 -11.12 1.12 -24.71
CA SER A 179 -12.08 2.19 -24.98
C SER A 179 -11.49 3.22 -25.94
N GLU A 180 -10.24 3.62 -25.71
CA GLU A 180 -9.51 4.53 -26.58
C GLU A 180 -9.24 3.88 -27.95
N ALA A 181 -8.87 2.60 -28.00
CA ALA A 181 -8.72 1.85 -29.24
C ALA A 181 -10.00 1.90 -30.08
N ASN A 182 -11.14 1.56 -29.47
CA ASN A 182 -12.44 1.59 -30.15
C ASN A 182 -12.80 3.00 -30.63
N LYS A 183 -12.51 4.04 -29.84
CA LYS A 183 -12.75 5.43 -30.23
C LYS A 183 -11.93 5.80 -31.46
N ARG A 184 -10.63 5.52 -31.47
CA ARG A 184 -9.74 5.82 -32.60
C ARG A 184 -10.11 5.02 -33.85
N LEU A 185 -10.46 3.74 -33.71
CA LEU A 185 -10.92 2.91 -34.82
C LEU A 185 -12.20 3.45 -35.46
N ARG A 186 -13.15 3.95 -34.66
CA ARG A 186 -14.36 4.59 -35.19
C ARG A 186 -14.08 5.89 -35.92
N GLN A 187 -13.03 6.62 -35.53
CA GLN A 187 -12.67 7.92 -36.10
C GLN A 187 -11.76 7.81 -37.34
N HIS A 188 -10.84 6.86 -37.34
CA HIS A 188 -9.75 6.75 -38.31
C HIS A 188 -9.73 5.44 -39.10
N GLY A 189 -10.62 4.49 -38.77
CA GLY A 189 -10.69 3.18 -39.44
C GLY A 189 -9.38 2.41 -39.31
N ASP A 190 -8.93 1.81 -40.42
CA ASP A 190 -7.70 1.00 -40.49
C ASP A 190 -6.41 1.81 -40.28
N ASN A 191 -6.49 3.14 -40.33
CA ASN A 191 -5.36 4.04 -40.06
C ASN A 191 -5.26 4.45 -38.59
N ALA A 192 -6.08 3.88 -37.70
CA ALA A 192 -6.01 4.18 -36.28
C ALA A 192 -4.69 3.68 -35.66
N GLU A 193 -4.05 4.55 -34.88
CA GLU A 193 -2.76 4.29 -34.23
C GLU A 193 -2.86 4.52 -32.72
N ASP A 194 -2.01 3.82 -31.96
CA ASP A 194 -1.78 4.11 -30.54
C ASP A 194 -0.95 5.39 -30.36
N ASP A 195 -0.73 5.80 -29.11
CA ASP A 195 -0.03 7.05 -28.76
C ASP A 195 1.45 7.04 -29.19
N ASP A 196 2.02 5.87 -29.49
CA ASP A 196 3.39 5.70 -29.97
C ASP A 196 3.45 5.52 -31.52
N GLY A 197 2.33 5.68 -32.22
CA GLY A 197 2.24 5.56 -33.68
C GLY A 197 2.11 4.13 -34.22
N ASN A 198 1.84 3.14 -33.36
CA ASN A 198 1.64 1.75 -33.81
C ASN A 198 0.20 1.54 -34.27
N ARG A 199 0.01 0.93 -35.44
CA ARG A 199 -1.32 0.64 -35.98
C ARG A 199 -2.10 -0.34 -35.09
N LEU A 200 -3.35 0.01 -34.81
CA LEU A 200 -4.27 -0.82 -34.02
C LEU A 200 -4.83 -2.02 -34.82
N LEU A 201 -4.89 -1.90 -36.15
CA LEU A 201 -5.27 -2.96 -37.09
C LEU A 201 -4.15 -3.22 -38.11
N GLY A 202 -3.97 -4.49 -38.48
CA GLY A 202 -3.00 -4.92 -39.47
C GLY A 202 -2.84 -6.45 -39.50
N GLU A 203 -2.39 -6.99 -40.62
CA GLU A 203 -2.27 -8.44 -40.87
C GLU A 203 -1.10 -9.09 -40.11
N HIS A 204 -0.10 -8.30 -39.68
CA HIS A 204 1.05 -8.81 -38.94
C HIS A 204 0.80 -8.79 -37.42
N GLN A 205 0.49 -9.98 -36.88
CA GLN A 205 0.25 -10.24 -35.45
C GLN A 205 1.38 -9.69 -34.55
N ASP A 206 2.63 -9.71 -35.01
CA ASP A 206 3.83 -9.33 -34.23
C ASP A 206 3.93 -7.82 -33.93
N ARG A 207 3.14 -6.97 -34.59
CA ARG A 207 3.12 -5.51 -34.37
C ARG A 207 1.81 -4.99 -33.81
N LYS A 208 0.82 -5.87 -33.60
CA LYS A 208 -0.47 -5.44 -33.08
C LYS A 208 -0.36 -5.23 -31.57
N PRO A 209 -0.68 -4.04 -31.04
CA PRO A 209 -0.68 -3.82 -29.60
C PRO A 209 -1.70 -4.76 -28.95
N LYS A 210 -1.33 -5.34 -27.79
CA LYS A 210 -2.31 -6.03 -26.94
C LYS A 210 -3.32 -4.98 -26.48
N VAL A 211 -4.62 -5.29 -26.58
CA VAL A 211 -5.69 -4.39 -26.16
C VAL A 211 -6.41 -4.99 -24.96
N GLY A 212 -6.74 -4.17 -23.96
CA GLY A 212 -7.41 -4.62 -22.74
C GLY A 212 -7.99 -3.44 -21.94
N HIS A 213 -8.84 -3.77 -20.98
CA HIS A 213 -9.42 -2.77 -20.10
C HIS A 213 -8.36 -2.25 -19.12
N LEU A 214 -8.23 -0.93 -19.03
CA LEU A 214 -7.32 -0.28 -18.10
C LEU A 214 -8.06 0.30 -16.89
N GLU A 215 -7.37 0.26 -15.77
CA GLU A 215 -7.74 0.84 -14.49
C GLU A 215 -6.63 1.77 -14.01
N VAL A 216 -7.01 2.78 -13.24
CA VAL A 216 -6.06 3.68 -12.59
C VAL A 216 -6.04 3.33 -11.12
N ALA A 217 -4.88 2.88 -10.66
CA ALA A 217 -4.64 2.40 -9.32
C ALA A 217 -3.92 3.49 -8.52
N HIS A 218 -4.43 3.82 -7.33
CA HIS A 218 -3.63 4.59 -6.39
C HIS A 218 -2.44 3.75 -5.88
N ILE A 219 -1.27 4.37 -5.73
CA ILE A 219 -0.07 3.76 -5.14
C ILE A 219 -0.25 3.64 -3.63
N ILE A 220 -0.62 4.73 -2.98
CA ILE A 220 -1.08 4.75 -1.59
C ILE A 220 -2.62 4.83 -1.59
N PRO A 221 -3.33 3.87 -0.97
CA PRO A 221 -4.77 3.72 -1.14
C PRO A 221 -5.59 4.98 -0.83
N HIS A 222 -6.52 5.33 -1.71
CA HIS A 222 -7.40 6.49 -1.57
C HIS A 222 -8.24 6.48 -0.26
N SER A 223 -8.65 5.30 0.22
CA SER A 223 -9.46 5.14 1.44
C SER A 223 -8.80 5.71 2.71
N LEU A 224 -7.48 5.84 2.73
CA LEU A 224 -6.69 6.35 3.86
C LEU A 224 -7.10 7.76 4.28
N THR A 225 -7.46 8.62 3.32
CA THR A 225 -7.80 10.03 3.56
C THR A 225 -9.30 10.32 3.39
N GLN A 226 -10.12 9.30 3.14
CA GLN A 226 -11.56 9.45 3.09
C GLN A 226 -12.12 9.68 4.50
N ALA A 227 -12.63 10.89 4.72
CA ALA A 227 -13.35 11.24 5.94
C ALA A 227 -14.69 10.50 6.04
N GLY A 228 -15.14 10.26 7.27
CA GLY A 228 -16.46 9.72 7.56
C GLY A 228 -17.58 10.73 7.30
N ALA A 229 -18.82 10.35 7.60
CA ALA A 229 -20.00 11.21 7.41
C ALA A 229 -19.95 12.53 8.21
N ASN A 230 -19.15 12.59 9.28
CA ASN A 230 -18.90 13.78 10.08
C ASN A 230 -17.84 14.71 9.48
N GLY A 231 -17.23 14.37 8.34
CA GLY A 231 -16.17 15.14 7.71
C GLY A 231 -14.79 14.97 8.35
N GLU A 232 -14.65 14.09 9.34
CA GLU A 232 -13.37 13.82 10.02
C GLU A 232 -12.84 12.42 9.69
N LEU A 233 -11.51 12.26 9.76
CA LEU A 233 -10.87 10.96 9.72
C LEU A 233 -11.11 10.22 11.04
N SER A 234 -11.38 8.92 10.97
CA SER A 234 -11.41 8.08 12.17
C SER A 234 -10.01 8.00 12.80
N ASP A 235 -9.95 7.72 14.10
CA ASP A 235 -8.67 7.59 14.81
C ASP A 235 -7.83 6.45 14.25
N ALA A 236 -8.46 5.39 13.74
CA ALA A 236 -7.78 4.33 13.00
C ALA A 236 -7.10 4.86 11.72
N LYS A 237 -7.79 5.69 10.93
CA LYS A 237 -7.22 6.30 9.70
C LYS A 237 -6.08 7.24 10.03
N LYS A 238 -6.23 8.04 11.10
CA LYS A 238 -5.14 8.87 11.62
C LYS A 238 -3.96 7.97 11.98
N ALA A 239 -4.14 6.95 12.82
CA ALA A 239 -3.08 6.03 13.21
C ALA A 239 -2.38 5.37 12.00
N THR A 240 -3.11 4.94 10.97
CA THR A 240 -2.49 4.39 9.75
C THR A 240 -1.66 5.43 8.99
N LEU A 241 -2.18 6.65 8.77
CA LEU A 241 -1.44 7.75 8.14
C LEU A 241 -0.18 8.11 8.94
N MET A 242 -0.32 8.09 10.26
CA MET A 242 0.75 8.34 11.21
C MET A 242 1.86 7.28 11.12
N MET A 243 1.48 6.01 10.96
CA MET A 243 2.44 4.91 10.77
C MET A 243 3.16 4.98 9.42
N LEU A 244 2.57 5.56 8.36
CA LEU A 244 3.28 5.79 7.09
C LEU A 244 4.56 6.63 7.30
N ASN A 245 4.50 7.60 8.23
CA ASN A 245 5.65 8.47 8.54
C ASN A 245 6.80 7.72 9.25
N MET A 246 6.56 6.54 9.83
CA MET A 246 7.62 5.69 10.38
C MET A 246 8.46 5.05 9.27
N PHE A 247 7.87 4.84 8.09
CA PHE A 247 8.58 4.27 6.93
C PHE A 247 9.24 5.34 6.09
N ASP A 248 8.50 6.42 5.78
CA ASP A 248 9.00 7.57 5.04
C ASP A 248 8.52 8.87 5.70
N PHE A 249 9.42 9.56 6.38
CA PHE A 249 9.11 10.77 7.15
C PHE A 249 8.42 11.85 6.29
N ASN A 250 7.36 12.44 6.83
CA ASN A 250 6.47 13.42 6.18
C ASN A 250 5.73 12.92 4.92
N ILE A 251 5.70 11.61 4.63
CA ILE A 251 5.00 11.11 3.44
C ILE A 251 3.48 11.36 3.52
N SER A 252 2.90 11.31 4.72
CA SER A 252 1.47 11.59 4.92
C SER A 252 1.07 13.02 4.49
N HIS A 253 1.96 14.01 4.68
CA HIS A 253 1.73 15.39 4.23
C HIS A 253 1.78 15.54 2.71
N ILE A 254 2.44 14.62 1.99
CA ILE A 254 2.50 14.65 0.52
C ILE A 254 1.16 14.21 -0.08
N ILE A 255 0.43 13.34 0.61
CA ILE A 255 -0.81 12.73 0.14
C ILE A 255 -2.04 13.24 0.91
N ASP A 256 -1.92 14.37 1.61
CA ASP A 256 -2.97 14.87 2.49
C ASP A 256 -4.18 15.44 1.72
N GLY A 257 -5.37 15.30 2.32
CA GLY A 257 -6.60 15.86 1.78
C GLY A 257 -6.82 15.53 0.31
N VAL A 258 -6.80 16.56 -0.54
CA VAL A 258 -7.02 16.44 -1.98
C VAL A 258 -5.81 15.89 -2.74
N ASN A 259 -4.60 15.98 -2.16
CA ASN A 259 -3.36 15.53 -2.80
C ASN A 259 -3.30 14.02 -3.00
N ILE A 260 -4.13 13.25 -2.26
CA ILE A 260 -4.28 11.80 -2.47
C ILE A 260 -4.71 11.45 -3.91
N ASP A 261 -5.50 12.33 -4.54
CA ASP A 261 -6.11 12.14 -5.87
C ASP A 261 -5.25 12.71 -7.00
N LYS A 262 -3.99 13.05 -6.72
CA LYS A 262 -3.09 13.61 -7.73
C LYS A 262 -2.37 12.51 -8.54
N PRO A 263 -2.02 12.78 -9.81
CA PRO A 263 -1.40 11.79 -10.70
C PRO A 263 -0.12 11.15 -10.14
N PHE A 264 0.64 11.87 -9.31
CA PHE A 264 1.84 11.32 -8.70
C PHE A 264 1.59 10.13 -7.76
N ASN A 265 0.37 9.97 -7.24
CA ASN A 265 -0.04 8.85 -6.39
C ASN A 265 -0.80 7.78 -7.19
N ALA A 266 -0.71 7.75 -8.53
CA ALA A 266 -1.45 6.77 -9.32
C ALA A 266 -0.72 6.27 -10.57
N ILE A 267 -1.06 5.05 -10.98
CA ILE A 267 -0.53 4.36 -12.17
C ILE A 267 -1.63 3.64 -12.95
N THR A 268 -1.46 3.54 -14.26
CA THR A 268 -2.39 2.82 -15.14
C THR A 268 -2.02 1.35 -15.25
N LEU A 269 -2.96 0.45 -14.95
CA LEU A 269 -2.77 -1.01 -14.92
C LEU A 269 -3.91 -1.72 -15.66
N THR A 270 -3.69 -2.96 -16.09
CA THR A 270 -4.81 -3.85 -16.46
C THR A 270 -5.53 -4.32 -15.18
N LEU A 271 -6.76 -4.80 -15.31
CA LEU A 271 -7.57 -5.30 -14.18
C LEU A 271 -6.80 -6.25 -13.25
N ASP A 272 -6.19 -7.30 -13.81
CA ASP A 272 -5.46 -8.30 -13.01
C ASP A 272 -4.23 -7.70 -12.32
N LEU A 273 -3.48 -6.86 -13.04
CA LEU A 273 -2.28 -6.21 -12.50
C LEU A 273 -2.63 -5.16 -11.43
N HIS A 274 -3.76 -4.46 -11.57
CA HIS A 274 -4.26 -3.56 -10.52
C HIS A 274 -4.58 -4.34 -9.25
N ARG A 275 -5.25 -5.50 -9.38
CA ARG A 275 -5.51 -6.37 -8.23
C ARG A 275 -4.21 -6.81 -7.55
N TYR A 276 -3.26 -7.37 -8.28
CA TYR A 276 -2.00 -7.84 -7.70
C TYR A 276 -1.17 -6.70 -7.11
N PHE A 277 -1.13 -5.53 -7.76
CA PHE A 277 -0.46 -4.34 -7.23
C PHE A 277 -1.11 -3.88 -5.92
N GLY A 278 -2.44 -3.87 -5.87
CA GLY A 278 -3.21 -3.52 -4.68
C GLY A 278 -3.09 -4.50 -3.53
N GLU A 279 -2.94 -5.78 -3.84
CA GLU A 279 -2.67 -6.83 -2.87
C GLU A 279 -1.18 -6.84 -2.44
N PHE A 280 -0.34 -5.91 -2.94
CA PHE A 280 1.10 -5.86 -2.66
C PHE A 280 1.88 -7.09 -3.15
N GLU A 281 1.37 -7.76 -4.19
CA GLU A 281 2.00 -8.93 -4.81
C GLU A 281 2.93 -8.57 -5.98
N ILE A 282 2.87 -7.31 -6.44
CA ILE A 282 3.76 -6.71 -7.44
C ILE A 282 4.36 -5.44 -6.87
N PHE A 283 5.64 -5.20 -7.09
CA PHE A 283 6.32 -3.98 -6.62
C PHE A 283 7.34 -3.47 -7.64
N PHE A 284 7.75 -2.21 -7.46
CA PHE A 284 8.63 -1.47 -8.37
C PHE A 284 9.97 -1.21 -7.70
N THR A 285 11.03 -1.88 -8.15
CA THR A 285 12.41 -1.64 -7.69
C THR A 285 13.09 -0.63 -8.62
N PRO A 286 13.53 0.54 -8.14
CA PRO A 286 14.20 1.52 -9.00
C PRO A 286 15.51 0.97 -9.56
N ILE A 287 15.81 1.27 -10.81
CA ILE A 287 17.12 1.01 -11.42
C ILE A 287 18.04 2.18 -11.12
N SER A 288 19.19 1.91 -10.50
CA SER A 288 20.20 2.93 -10.22
C SER A 288 20.59 3.71 -11.48
N ASP A 289 20.77 5.01 -11.33
CA ASP A 289 21.20 5.94 -12.38
C ASP A 289 20.25 6.08 -13.58
N LYS A 290 19.02 5.56 -13.47
CA LYS A 290 17.96 5.75 -14.47
C LYS A 290 16.71 6.38 -13.85
N HIS A 291 16.40 7.60 -14.26
CA HIS A 291 15.19 8.29 -13.81
C HIS A 291 13.93 7.54 -14.26
N HIS A 292 12.93 7.46 -13.36
CA HIS A 292 11.63 6.84 -13.60
C HIS A 292 11.68 5.43 -14.23
N THR A 293 12.78 4.70 -14.03
CA THR A 293 12.97 3.36 -14.57
C THR A 293 12.99 2.35 -13.43
N TYR A 294 12.18 1.30 -13.57
CA TYR A 294 11.96 0.31 -12.53
C TYR A 294 12.04 -1.10 -13.09
N ARG A 295 12.65 -2.00 -12.32
CA ARG A 295 12.42 -3.43 -12.44
C ARG A 295 11.18 -3.77 -11.63
N ILE A 296 10.18 -4.30 -12.32
CA ILE A 296 8.88 -4.67 -11.76
C ILE A 296 8.91 -6.18 -11.55
N GLU A 297 8.57 -6.60 -10.33
CA GLU A 297 8.73 -7.97 -9.86
C GLU A 297 7.47 -8.42 -9.11
N SER A 298 7.28 -9.73 -8.99
CA SER A 298 6.18 -10.30 -8.22
C SER A 298 6.69 -11.20 -7.10
N LEU A 299 5.91 -11.26 -6.02
CA LEU A 299 6.08 -12.17 -4.89
C LEU A 299 5.35 -13.50 -5.09
N LEU A 300 4.52 -13.60 -6.14
CA LEU A 300 3.81 -14.83 -6.51
C LEU A 300 4.76 -15.87 -7.13
N PRO A 301 4.38 -17.17 -7.13
CA PRO A 301 5.14 -18.21 -7.80
C PRO A 301 5.50 -17.85 -9.24
N GLY A 302 6.74 -18.17 -9.63
CA GLY A 302 7.27 -17.81 -10.95
C GLY A 302 6.41 -18.32 -12.10
N GLY A 303 6.20 -17.46 -13.10
CA GLY A 303 5.41 -17.77 -14.30
C GLY A 303 3.90 -17.56 -14.16
N LEU A 304 3.39 -17.21 -12.98
CA LEU A 304 1.96 -16.92 -12.78
C LEU A 304 1.53 -15.60 -13.47
N ILE A 305 2.40 -14.59 -13.44
CA ILE A 305 2.22 -13.34 -14.19
C ILE A 305 3.21 -13.35 -15.35
N GLN A 306 2.70 -13.57 -16.56
CA GLN A 306 3.52 -13.76 -17.77
C GLN A 306 4.40 -12.54 -18.08
N GLU A 307 3.94 -11.35 -17.72
CA GLU A 307 4.63 -10.10 -17.96
C GLU A 307 5.82 -9.86 -17.01
N LEU A 308 5.98 -10.63 -15.93
CA LEU A 308 6.96 -10.36 -14.87
C LEU A 308 8.04 -11.44 -14.73
N PRO A 309 9.29 -11.07 -14.37
CA PRO A 309 9.75 -9.70 -14.12
C PRO A 309 10.00 -8.92 -15.41
N VAL A 310 9.90 -7.58 -15.34
CA VAL A 310 10.15 -6.71 -16.48
C VAL A 310 10.75 -5.37 -16.08
N THR A 311 11.54 -4.77 -16.97
CA THR A 311 12.04 -3.41 -16.78
C THR A 311 11.21 -2.43 -17.61
N ARG A 312 10.79 -1.34 -16.96
CA ARG A 312 9.96 -0.29 -17.55
C ARG A 312 10.50 1.08 -17.21
N GLU A 313 10.58 1.93 -18.20
CA GLU A 313 10.66 3.37 -18.02
C GLU A 313 9.22 3.90 -18.02
N LEU A 314 8.82 4.57 -16.94
CA LEU A 314 7.48 5.10 -16.83
C LEU A 314 7.35 6.39 -17.65
N TYR A 315 6.24 6.53 -18.36
CA TYR A 315 5.98 7.66 -19.25
C TYR A 315 5.94 8.99 -18.49
N LEU A 316 6.44 10.02 -19.16
CA LEU A 316 6.50 11.41 -18.70
C LEU A 316 5.87 12.25 -19.81
N THR A 317 4.94 13.16 -19.48
CA THR A 317 4.43 14.08 -20.51
C THR A 317 5.56 15.02 -20.96
N GLU A 318 5.61 15.31 -22.26
CA GLU A 318 6.69 16.13 -22.86
C GLU A 318 6.81 17.51 -22.17
N ASP A 319 5.66 18.12 -21.87
CA ASP A 319 5.55 19.43 -21.23
C ASP A 319 5.59 19.37 -19.70
N ARG A 320 5.67 18.17 -19.11
CA ARG A 320 5.60 17.92 -17.66
C ARG A 320 4.33 18.48 -16.99
N SER A 321 3.26 18.66 -17.74
CA SER A 321 1.97 19.14 -17.23
C SER A 321 1.25 18.15 -16.30
N ILE A 322 1.57 16.84 -16.41
CA ILE A 322 0.98 15.80 -15.56
C ILE A 322 2.11 15.15 -14.74
N ASP A 323 1.94 15.17 -13.42
CA ASP A 323 2.96 14.63 -12.52
C ASP A 323 3.21 13.12 -12.77
N PRO A 324 4.48 12.70 -12.83
CA PRO A 324 4.81 11.28 -12.90
C PRO A 324 4.56 10.59 -11.55
N PRO A 325 4.44 9.25 -11.54
CA PRO A 325 4.38 8.49 -10.30
C PRO A 325 5.55 8.86 -9.39
N LEU A 326 5.27 9.25 -8.15
CA LEU A 326 6.29 9.74 -7.23
C LEU A 326 7.19 8.58 -6.79
N PRO A 327 8.52 8.62 -7.01
CA PRO A 327 9.40 7.51 -6.66
C PRO A 327 9.34 7.13 -5.18
N ARG A 328 9.10 8.10 -4.28
CA ARG A 328 8.93 7.86 -2.84
C ARG A 328 7.72 6.97 -2.53
N LEU A 329 6.58 7.18 -3.21
CA LEU A 329 5.37 6.38 -2.98
C LEU A 329 5.55 4.96 -3.51
N LEU A 330 6.21 4.78 -4.67
CA LEU A 330 6.55 3.46 -5.19
C LEU A 330 7.54 2.72 -4.27
N ALA A 331 8.51 3.42 -3.71
CA ALA A 331 9.45 2.84 -2.74
C ALA A 331 8.75 2.43 -1.43
N LEU A 332 7.81 3.24 -0.94
CA LEU A 332 6.99 2.93 0.23
C LEU A 332 6.08 1.71 -0.03
N HIS A 333 5.40 1.67 -1.18
CA HIS A 333 4.61 0.52 -1.59
C HIS A 333 5.45 -0.77 -1.63
N ARG A 334 6.64 -0.70 -2.25
CA ARG A 334 7.61 -1.81 -2.27
C ARG A 334 8.04 -2.23 -0.86
N ALA A 335 8.34 -1.29 0.03
CA ALA A 335 8.71 -1.61 1.41
C ALA A 335 7.60 -2.41 2.10
N ILE A 336 6.34 -1.97 1.99
CA ILE A 336 5.17 -2.66 2.55
C ILE A 336 5.03 -4.08 1.97
N ALA A 337 5.14 -4.22 0.65
CA ALA A 337 5.09 -5.52 -0.03
C ALA A 337 6.15 -6.50 0.52
N LEU A 338 7.39 -6.04 0.65
CA LEU A 338 8.49 -6.85 1.16
C LEU A 338 8.32 -7.21 2.64
N ILE A 339 7.83 -6.27 3.48
CA ILE A 339 7.56 -6.55 4.89
C ILE A 339 6.48 -7.63 5.02
N LEU A 340 5.37 -7.51 4.29
CA LEU A 340 4.27 -8.47 4.30
C LEU A 340 4.74 -9.88 3.91
N ASN A 341 5.57 -9.97 2.87
CA ASN A 341 6.10 -11.24 2.39
C ASN A 341 7.13 -11.86 3.35
N LEU A 342 8.15 -11.09 3.76
CA LEU A 342 9.25 -11.62 4.58
C LEU A 342 8.81 -11.98 6.00
N SER A 343 7.80 -11.29 6.54
CA SER A 343 7.19 -11.64 7.83
C SER A 343 6.16 -12.77 7.74
N GLY A 344 5.66 -13.08 6.53
CA GLY A 344 4.55 -13.99 6.31
C GLY A 344 3.17 -13.43 6.69
N ALA A 345 3.06 -12.12 6.96
CA ALA A 345 1.81 -11.46 7.38
C ALA A 345 0.72 -11.44 6.30
N ALA A 346 1.08 -11.57 5.02
CA ALA A 346 0.12 -11.61 3.92
C ALA A 346 -0.94 -12.71 4.08
N GLU A 347 -0.53 -13.93 4.46
CA GLU A 347 -1.44 -15.08 4.57
C GLU A 347 -2.56 -14.92 5.63
N PRO A 348 -2.26 -14.55 6.90
CA PRO A 348 -3.31 -14.29 7.87
C PRO A 348 -4.18 -13.09 7.51
N ILE A 349 -3.64 -12.05 6.83
CA ILE A 349 -4.45 -10.94 6.31
C ILE A 349 -5.44 -11.46 5.27
N ASP A 350 -4.96 -12.22 4.28
CA ASP A 350 -5.81 -12.78 3.23
C ASP A 350 -6.89 -13.70 3.78
N LYS A 351 -6.61 -14.42 4.87
CA LYS A 351 -7.64 -15.19 5.58
C LYS A 351 -8.74 -14.28 6.12
N VAL A 352 -8.39 -13.19 6.81
CA VAL A 352 -9.37 -12.21 7.31
C VAL A 352 -10.19 -11.61 6.17
N LEU A 353 -9.54 -11.22 5.07
CA LEU A 353 -10.24 -10.62 3.93
C LEU A 353 -11.17 -11.62 3.22
N ARG A 354 -10.77 -12.88 3.05
CA ARG A 354 -11.64 -13.94 2.51
C ARG A 354 -12.86 -14.21 3.40
N ASP A 355 -12.66 -14.32 4.71
CA ASP A 355 -13.76 -14.51 5.66
C ASP A 355 -14.78 -13.36 5.60
N MET A 356 -14.30 -12.13 5.30
CA MET A 356 -15.15 -10.96 5.09
C MET A 356 -15.99 -11.05 3.80
N GLU A 357 -15.38 -11.47 2.70
CA GLU A 357 -16.03 -11.59 1.39
C GLU A 357 -17.08 -12.72 1.36
N ASP A 358 -16.78 -13.86 1.99
CA ASP A 358 -17.69 -15.01 2.02
C ASP A 358 -18.81 -14.88 3.06
N LEU A 359 -18.78 -13.86 3.94
CA LEU A 359 -19.63 -13.74 5.14
C LEU A 359 -19.65 -15.05 5.97
N ALA A 360 -18.61 -15.87 5.83
CA ALA A 360 -18.56 -17.20 6.38
C ALA A 360 -18.07 -17.13 7.82
N VAL A 361 -19.00 -17.32 8.77
CA VAL A 361 -18.63 -17.60 10.15
C VAL A 361 -18.25 -19.06 10.23
N SER A 362 -16.96 -19.33 10.44
CA SER A 362 -16.47 -20.68 10.63
C SER A 362 -17.12 -21.29 11.88
N THR A 363 -17.69 -22.49 11.74
CA THR A 363 -18.26 -23.24 12.88
C THR A 363 -17.20 -23.65 13.91
N SER A 364 -15.92 -23.58 13.57
CA SER A 364 -14.79 -23.85 14.47
C SER A 364 -14.40 -22.65 15.35
N GLY A 365 -15.05 -21.49 15.20
CA GLY A 365 -14.73 -20.27 15.95
C GLY A 365 -13.44 -19.58 15.51
N SER A 366 -12.88 -19.97 14.36
CA SER A 366 -11.60 -19.44 13.84
C SER A 366 -11.72 -18.13 13.03
N THR A 367 -12.94 -17.57 12.96
CA THR A 367 -13.23 -16.30 12.27
C THR A 367 -12.95 -15.12 13.20
N GLU A 368 -12.10 -14.21 12.75
CA GLU A 368 -11.69 -13.01 13.49
C GLU A 368 -12.74 -11.89 13.39
N LEU A 369 -13.96 -12.14 13.90
CA LEU A 369 -15.11 -11.23 13.80
C LEU A 369 -14.79 -9.80 14.28
N GLY A 370 -13.95 -9.65 15.30
CA GLY A 370 -13.51 -8.33 15.78
C GLY A 370 -12.80 -7.52 14.69
N ARG A 371 -11.86 -8.14 13.97
CA ARG A 371 -11.12 -7.49 12.87
C ARG A 371 -12.04 -7.12 11.71
N LEU A 372 -12.97 -8.01 11.36
CA LEU A 372 -13.96 -7.77 10.31
C LEU A 372 -14.85 -6.56 10.60
N VAL A 373 -15.38 -6.48 11.83
CA VAL A 373 -16.21 -5.35 12.26
C VAL A 373 -15.39 -4.06 12.25
N THR A 374 -14.16 -4.09 12.77
CA THR A 374 -13.27 -2.91 12.78
C THR A 374 -12.95 -2.41 11.37
N LEU A 375 -12.67 -3.31 10.42
CA LEU A 375 -12.40 -2.92 9.02
C LEU A 375 -13.60 -2.22 8.38
N LYS A 376 -14.80 -2.79 8.56
CA LYS A 376 -16.02 -2.24 7.99
C LYS A 376 -16.43 -0.91 8.62
N MET A 377 -16.38 -0.83 9.96
CA MET A 377 -16.75 0.39 10.70
C MET A 377 -15.85 1.58 10.39
N ASN A 378 -14.59 1.33 10.04
CA ASN A 378 -13.63 2.37 9.67
C ASN A 378 -13.60 2.68 8.17
N GLY A 379 -14.44 2.03 7.34
CA GLY A 379 -14.48 2.26 5.90
C GLY A 379 -13.19 1.87 5.18
N TRP A 380 -12.53 0.80 5.64
CA TRP A 380 -11.35 0.24 4.98
C TRP A 380 -11.70 -0.74 3.86
N PHE A 381 -12.93 -1.23 3.87
CA PHE A 381 -13.40 -2.24 2.93
C PHE A 381 -14.84 -1.96 2.50
N ASP A 382 -14.97 -1.27 1.36
CA ASP A 382 -16.25 -0.99 0.70
C ASP A 382 -16.33 -1.71 -0.65
N ARG A 383 -15.87 -2.98 -0.73
CA ARG A 383 -16.18 -3.80 -1.90
C ARG A 383 -17.68 -4.13 -1.85
N PRO A 384 -18.47 -3.82 -2.90
CA PRO A 384 -19.83 -4.32 -2.97
C PRO A 384 -19.77 -5.85 -2.90
N ALA A 385 -20.57 -6.45 -2.01
CA ALA A 385 -20.68 -7.90 -1.95
C ALA A 385 -21.01 -8.40 -3.36
N ILE A 386 -20.11 -9.19 -3.95
CA ILE A 386 -20.41 -9.88 -5.19
C ILE A 386 -21.54 -10.84 -4.82
N LEU A 387 -22.77 -10.48 -5.17
CA LEU A 387 -23.90 -11.40 -5.11
C LEU A 387 -23.47 -12.62 -5.94
N LYS A 388 -23.16 -13.73 -5.26
CA LYS A 388 -22.93 -15.01 -5.92
C LYS A 388 -24.13 -15.22 -6.84
N PRO A 389 -23.95 -15.47 -8.15
CA PRO A 389 -25.08 -15.77 -9.01
C PRO A 389 -25.79 -16.98 -8.42
N THR A 390 -27.00 -16.76 -7.90
CA THR A 390 -27.93 -17.84 -7.60
C THR A 390 -28.34 -18.41 -8.94
N TRP A 391 -27.63 -19.44 -9.37
CA TRP A 391 -28.12 -20.32 -10.42
C TRP A 391 -29.38 -20.99 -9.84
N ILE A 392 -30.54 -20.51 -10.28
CA ILE A 392 -31.84 -21.17 -10.10
C ILE A 392 -32.00 -22.19 -11.22
#